data_AF-A0A9P5RJH1-F1
#
_entry.id   AF-A0A9P5RJH1-F1
#
_cell.length_a   1.000
_cell.length_b   1.000
_cell.length_c   1.000
_cell.angle_alpha   90.00
_cell.angle_beta   90.00
_cell.angle_gamma   90.00
#
_symmetry.space_group_name_H-M   'P 1'
#
loop_
_entity.id
_entity.type
_entity.pdbx_description
1 polymer ?
#
loop_
_entity_poly.entity_id
_entity_poly.type
_entity_poly.pdbx_seq_one_letter_code
_entity_poly.pdbx_strand_id
1 'polypeptide(L)'
;MAVKYACPRWLESVDGQPAVERQNKEYEAKFLPALAQRLSAVLSAGAKTPAAQFNLTVKDIGVIQNMCSFEVAMHNTDKTWCRFLGLGLSSSKGDGHEKDGKDDKDGEEDDGDDNGEDDDNDEDDDDDKNDEAKDVFLKLEVADDLDDYYTYGPGVPFNRHLGCKLGTSLVETVEMALTEDKTGGASAPKKDKNPGALDDDDDEELGVSRAVLKFGHSETILLFSTFLGLYNQKGVPLTANMTPEQYANREFRTSSFSPFSANMAFEIYRPTTATSPKMRRRQGAPAATPAAPQGLIRLLVNEVPMVLPGCGSSYFCEWSTFKKVLQLTSSGCDFDGCCTSLTKPASASAPGSEAKAAFLAAFEKRAEPVCLSVEPVA
;
A
#
# COMPACT_ATOMS: atom_id res chain seq x y z
N MET A 1 -14.52 -7.53 -8.32
CA MET A 1 -15.34 -6.63 -7.47
C MET A 1 -14.53 -6.37 -6.21
N ALA A 2 -14.31 -5.11 -5.83
CA ALA A 2 -13.50 -4.78 -4.66
C ALA A 2 -14.15 -5.28 -3.36
N VAL A 3 -13.35 -5.81 -2.42
CA VAL A 3 -13.83 -6.46 -1.19
C VAL A 3 -14.71 -5.53 -0.34
N LYS A 4 -14.43 -4.21 -0.36
CA LYS A 4 -15.20 -3.19 0.37
C LYS A 4 -16.69 -3.18 0.01
N TYR A 5 -17.04 -3.39 -1.27
CA TYR A 5 -18.43 -3.42 -1.71
C TYR A 5 -19.21 -4.67 -1.29
N ALA A 6 -18.50 -5.72 -0.87
CA ALA A 6 -19.13 -6.90 -0.30
C ALA A 6 -19.46 -6.72 1.20
N CYS A 7 -19.14 -5.56 1.79
CA CYS A 7 -19.34 -5.28 3.20
C CYS A 7 -20.23 -4.04 3.44
N PRO A 8 -21.56 -4.19 3.48
CA PRO A 8 -22.49 -3.11 3.78
C PRO A 8 -22.12 -2.28 5.02
N ARG A 9 -21.71 -2.93 6.11
CA ARG A 9 -21.30 -2.22 7.33
C ARG A 9 -20.10 -1.30 7.10
N TRP A 10 -19.11 -1.72 6.31
CA TRP A 10 -17.96 -0.88 5.97
C TRP A 10 -18.41 0.38 5.22
N LEU A 11 -19.32 0.22 4.24
CA LEU A 11 -19.90 1.34 3.49
C LEU A 11 -20.68 2.30 4.41
N GLU A 12 -21.34 1.77 5.45
CA GLU A 12 -22.09 2.60 6.41
C GLU A 12 -21.17 3.29 7.43
N SER A 13 -20.09 2.65 7.87
CA SER A 13 -19.29 3.09 9.03
C SER A 13 -17.90 3.64 8.72
N VAL A 14 -17.44 3.52 7.47
CA VAL A 14 -16.10 3.98 7.06
C VAL A 14 -16.21 4.91 5.86
N ASP A 15 -16.90 4.48 4.80
CA ASP A 15 -16.98 5.23 3.54
C ASP A 15 -17.59 6.62 3.73
N GLY A 16 -16.81 7.66 3.41
CA GLY A 16 -17.20 9.07 3.54
C GLY A 16 -17.54 9.54 4.96
N GLN A 17 -17.14 8.79 6.01
CA GLN A 17 -17.47 9.17 7.37
C GLN A 17 -16.60 10.32 7.88
N PRO A 18 -17.17 11.36 8.53
CA PRO A 18 -16.40 12.52 8.98
C PRO A 18 -15.23 12.19 9.92
N ALA A 19 -15.36 11.14 10.74
CA ALA A 19 -14.31 10.70 11.64
C ALA A 19 -13.09 10.14 10.88
N VAL A 20 -13.33 9.46 9.75
CA VAL A 20 -12.30 8.88 8.86
C VAL A 20 -11.58 9.99 8.12
N GLU A 21 -12.33 10.95 7.56
CA GLU A 21 -11.77 12.05 6.76
C GLU A 21 -11.09 13.14 7.61
N ARG A 22 -11.28 13.14 8.94
CA ARG A 22 -10.85 14.24 9.84
C ARG A 22 -9.36 14.55 9.70
N GLN A 23 -8.51 13.54 9.77
CA GLN A 23 -7.06 13.72 9.77
C GLN A 23 -6.55 14.20 8.41
N ASN A 24 -7.07 13.66 7.31
CA ASN A 24 -6.73 14.15 5.98
C ASN A 24 -7.17 15.62 5.81
N LYS A 25 -8.43 15.95 6.11
CA LYS A 25 -8.94 17.33 6.01
C LYS A 25 -8.17 18.34 6.85
N GLU A 26 -7.80 17.97 8.08
CA GLU A 26 -7.01 18.83 8.96
C GLU A 26 -5.60 19.07 8.40
N TYR A 27 -5.01 18.06 7.76
CA TYR A 27 -3.71 18.19 7.12
C TYR A 27 -3.76 19.02 5.83
N GLU A 28 -4.69 18.71 4.93
CA GLU A 28 -4.93 19.43 3.68
C GLU A 28 -5.17 20.92 3.88
N ALA A 29 -5.92 21.29 4.92
CA ALA A 29 -6.22 22.67 5.29
C ALA A 29 -4.95 23.52 5.56
N LYS A 30 -3.81 22.89 5.85
CA LYS A 30 -2.54 23.56 6.13
C LYS A 30 -1.87 24.13 4.88
N PHE A 31 -2.13 23.56 3.69
CA PHE A 31 -1.36 23.92 2.48
C PHE A 31 -2.18 24.00 1.19
N LEU A 32 -3.24 23.20 1.01
CA LEU A 32 -3.98 23.16 -0.25
C LEU A 32 -4.66 24.49 -0.61
N PRO A 33 -5.27 25.26 0.33
CA PRO A 33 -5.85 26.55 -0.02
C PRO A 33 -4.81 27.55 -0.56
N ALA A 34 -3.62 27.59 0.04
CA ALA A 34 -2.54 28.47 -0.40
C ALA A 34 -1.99 28.03 -1.77
N LEU A 35 -1.86 26.72 -2.00
CA LEU A 35 -1.43 26.16 -3.28
C LEU A 35 -2.44 26.48 -4.40
N ALA A 36 -3.74 26.31 -4.13
CA ALA A 36 -4.81 26.67 -5.07
C ALA A 36 -4.80 28.16 -5.44
N GLN A 37 -4.61 29.04 -4.46
CA GLN A 37 -4.48 30.48 -4.70
C GLN A 37 -3.25 30.82 -5.55
N ARG A 38 -2.08 30.24 -5.23
CA ARG A 38 -0.84 30.46 -6.00
C ARG A 38 -1.01 30.03 -7.46
N LEU A 39 -1.55 28.83 -7.69
CA LEU A 39 -1.77 28.34 -9.06
C LEU A 39 -2.79 29.17 -9.83
N SER A 40 -3.87 29.60 -9.17
CA SER A 40 -4.84 30.52 -9.75
C SER A 40 -4.18 31.82 -10.21
N ALA A 41 -3.29 32.39 -9.40
CA ALA A 41 -2.56 33.62 -9.73
C ALA A 41 -1.62 33.41 -10.92
N VAL A 42 -0.85 32.31 -10.94
CA VAL A 42 0.07 31.98 -12.03
C VAL A 42 -0.67 31.80 -13.35
N LEU A 43 -1.79 31.05 -13.36
CA LEU A 43 -2.59 30.83 -14.57
C LEU A 43 -3.33 32.09 -15.03
N SER A 44 -3.61 33.01 -14.11
CA SER A 44 -4.23 34.31 -14.41
C SER A 44 -3.22 35.37 -14.84
N ALA A 45 -1.92 35.05 -14.88
CA ALA A 45 -0.89 36.01 -15.28
C ALA A 45 -1.18 36.54 -16.70
N GLY A 46 -1.31 37.87 -16.83
CA GLY A 46 -1.67 38.52 -18.10
C GLY A 46 -3.18 38.62 -18.39
N ALA A 47 -4.05 38.11 -17.52
CA ALA A 47 -5.50 38.29 -17.64
C ALA A 47 -5.89 39.77 -17.45
N LYS A 48 -6.51 40.37 -18.47
CA LYS A 48 -6.93 41.79 -18.46
C LYS A 48 -8.34 42.01 -17.92
N THR A 49 -9.10 40.93 -17.72
CA THR A 49 -10.49 40.99 -17.24
C THR A 49 -10.72 39.92 -16.18
N PRO A 50 -11.64 40.15 -15.22
CA PRO A 50 -12.00 39.13 -14.23
C PRO A 50 -12.51 37.82 -14.84
N ALA A 51 -13.17 37.87 -16.00
CA ALA A 51 -13.66 36.68 -16.70
C ALA A 51 -12.54 35.82 -17.30
N ALA A 52 -11.34 36.37 -17.47
CA ALA A 52 -10.16 35.66 -17.96
C ALA A 52 -9.26 35.15 -16.82
N GLN A 53 -9.63 35.38 -15.55
CA GLN A 53 -8.89 34.89 -14.39
C GLN A 53 -9.33 33.46 -14.06
N PHE A 54 -8.35 32.62 -13.75
CA PHE A 54 -8.57 31.30 -13.20
C PHE A 54 -8.83 31.40 -11.70
N ASN A 55 -9.78 30.61 -11.21
CA ASN A 55 -10.10 30.49 -9.79
C ASN A 55 -10.16 29.01 -9.43
N LEU A 56 -8.98 28.42 -9.20
CA LEU A 56 -8.84 27.03 -8.80
C LEU A 56 -9.22 26.85 -7.33
N THR A 57 -9.88 25.74 -7.06
CA THR A 57 -10.24 25.28 -5.73
C THR A 57 -9.28 24.20 -5.25
N VAL A 58 -9.37 23.83 -3.97
CA VAL A 58 -8.64 22.68 -3.40
C VAL A 58 -8.90 21.40 -4.20
N LYS A 59 -10.14 21.19 -4.67
CA LYS A 59 -10.51 20.02 -5.47
C LYS A 59 -9.74 19.98 -6.81
N ASP A 60 -9.52 21.15 -7.42
CA ASP A 60 -8.80 21.23 -8.69
C ASP A 60 -7.32 20.87 -8.52
N ILE A 61 -6.72 21.11 -7.35
CA ILE A 61 -5.35 20.67 -7.05
C ILE A 61 -5.24 19.15 -7.05
N GLY A 62 -6.17 18.45 -6.40
CA GLY A 62 -6.22 16.99 -6.45
C GLY A 62 -6.41 16.45 -7.87
N VAL A 63 -7.18 17.15 -8.72
CA VAL A 63 -7.31 16.79 -10.14
C VAL A 63 -5.98 16.98 -10.87
N ILE A 64 -5.28 18.10 -10.67
CA ILE A 64 -3.97 18.36 -11.29
C ILE A 64 -2.95 17.29 -10.88
N GLN A 65 -2.91 16.91 -9.60
CA GLN A 65 -2.05 15.83 -9.09
C GLN A 65 -2.35 14.50 -9.79
N ASN A 66 -3.63 14.13 -9.87
CA ASN A 66 -4.03 12.91 -10.55
C ASN A 66 -3.64 12.93 -12.04
N MET A 67 -3.85 14.06 -12.72
CA MET A 67 -3.48 14.22 -14.13
C MET A 67 -1.96 14.10 -14.33
N CYS A 68 -1.14 14.62 -13.41
CA CYS A 68 0.30 14.41 -13.41
C CYS A 68 0.64 12.91 -13.34
N SER A 69 0.11 12.17 -12.36
CA SER A 69 0.36 10.74 -12.21
C SER A 69 -0.05 9.94 -13.45
N PHE A 70 -1.23 10.23 -14.02
CA PHE A 70 -1.73 9.55 -15.21
C PHE A 70 -0.96 9.90 -16.48
N GLU A 71 -0.52 11.14 -16.64
CA GLU A 71 0.32 11.57 -17.76
C GLU A 71 1.66 10.85 -17.73
N VAL A 72 2.32 10.81 -16.57
CA VAL A 72 3.58 10.07 -16.40
C VAL A 72 3.38 8.60 -16.73
N ALA A 73 2.32 7.96 -16.21
CA ALA A 73 2.07 6.54 -16.43
C ALA A 73 1.75 6.20 -17.91
N MET A 74 0.96 7.03 -18.60
CA MET A 74 0.51 6.73 -19.96
C MET A 74 1.46 7.25 -21.05
N HIS A 75 2.14 8.36 -20.79
CA HIS A 75 2.92 9.08 -21.79
C HIS A 75 4.40 9.21 -21.43
N ASN A 76 4.82 8.73 -20.25
CA ASN A 76 6.20 8.82 -19.76
C ASN A 76 6.74 10.26 -19.84
N THR A 77 5.92 11.23 -19.42
CA THR A 77 6.28 12.64 -19.40
C THR A 77 5.69 13.34 -18.19
N ASP A 78 6.44 14.29 -17.64
CA ASP A 78 6.11 15.16 -16.52
C ASP A 78 6.02 16.64 -16.96
N LYS A 79 6.09 16.90 -18.26
CA LYS A 79 6.34 18.25 -18.82
C LYS A 79 5.09 19.14 -18.87
N THR A 80 3.91 18.64 -18.52
CA THR A 80 2.68 19.44 -18.51
C THR A 80 2.07 19.49 -17.11
N TRP A 81 1.37 18.45 -16.66
CA TRP A 81 0.57 18.50 -15.44
C TRP A 81 1.43 18.53 -14.19
N CYS A 82 2.52 17.76 -14.15
CA CYS A 82 3.43 17.73 -13.01
C CYS A 82 4.13 19.08 -12.80
N ARG A 83 4.41 19.80 -13.90
CA ARG A 83 4.96 21.15 -13.81
C ARG A 83 4.04 22.08 -13.04
N PHE A 84 2.71 21.97 -13.13
CA PHE A 84 1.84 22.87 -12.35
C PHE A 84 2.08 22.76 -10.85
N LEU A 85 2.36 21.57 -10.34
CA LEU A 85 2.66 21.38 -8.91
C LEU A 85 4.02 21.98 -8.52
N GLY A 86 4.97 22.08 -9.46
CA GLY A 86 6.22 22.82 -9.29
C GLY A 86 6.18 24.29 -9.73
N LEU A 87 5.17 24.75 -10.46
CA LEU A 87 5.06 26.10 -11.02
C LEU A 87 4.34 27.08 -10.08
N GLY A 88 3.75 26.61 -8.97
CA GLY A 88 3.24 27.46 -7.90
C GLY A 88 4.31 28.29 -7.17
N LEU A 89 5.53 28.35 -7.71
CA LEU A 89 6.78 28.69 -7.03
C LEU A 89 7.58 29.84 -7.66
N SER A 90 7.20 30.33 -8.84
CA SER A 90 7.84 31.56 -9.34
C SER A 90 7.15 32.78 -8.74
N SER A 91 7.53 33.16 -7.52
CA SER A 91 7.27 34.51 -7.06
C SER A 91 7.98 35.49 -7.99
N SER A 92 7.22 36.45 -8.50
CA SER A 92 7.71 37.69 -9.11
C SER A 92 8.68 38.37 -8.15
N LYS A 93 9.98 38.09 -8.26
CA LYS A 93 11.01 39.06 -7.88
C LYS A 93 11.01 40.09 -8.99
N GLY A 94 10.28 41.17 -8.75
CA GLY A 94 10.34 42.33 -9.60
C GLY A 94 11.73 42.93 -9.49
N ASP A 95 12.47 42.92 -10.59
CA ASP A 95 13.51 43.91 -10.83
C ASP A 95 13.24 44.50 -12.20
N GLY A 96 12.76 45.75 -12.16
CA GLY A 96 12.73 46.60 -13.32
C GLY A 96 14.17 46.92 -13.72
N HIS A 97 14.57 46.46 -14.89
CA HIS A 97 15.57 47.18 -15.66
C HIS A 97 15.03 47.43 -17.06
N GLU A 98 14.43 48.61 -17.15
CA GLU A 98 14.16 49.38 -18.36
C GLU A 98 15.46 49.46 -19.18
N LYS A 99 15.53 48.70 -20.28
CA LYS A 99 16.55 48.90 -21.32
C LYS A 99 16.08 50.02 -22.24
N ASP A 100 16.44 51.24 -21.89
CA ASP A 100 16.57 52.32 -22.87
C ASP A 100 17.92 52.18 -23.58
N GLY A 101 17.86 52.16 -24.91
CA GLY A 101 19.00 51.84 -25.76
C GLY A 101 19.97 53.00 -25.99
N LYS A 102 21.12 52.66 -26.60
CA LYS A 102 21.74 53.51 -27.61
C LYS A 102 22.76 52.74 -28.46
N ASP A 103 22.59 52.86 -29.77
CA ASP A 103 23.58 52.60 -30.80
C ASP A 103 24.80 53.53 -30.64
N ASP A 104 26.02 53.01 -30.86
CA ASP A 104 26.92 53.44 -31.94
C ASP A 104 28.34 52.84 -31.76
N LYS A 105 28.69 51.97 -32.71
CA LYS A 105 29.87 52.00 -33.61
C LYS A 105 31.33 52.01 -33.13
N ASP A 106 32.04 51.18 -33.90
CA ASP A 106 33.41 51.25 -34.41
C ASP A 106 34.55 50.73 -33.52
N GLY A 107 35.33 49.85 -34.14
CA GLY A 107 36.27 48.94 -33.48
C GLY A 107 37.73 49.38 -33.50
N GLU A 108 38.55 48.53 -32.90
CA GLU A 108 39.98 48.39 -33.20
C GLU A 108 40.45 47.05 -32.63
N GLU A 109 41.29 46.36 -33.41
CA GLU A 109 42.03 45.16 -33.07
C GLU A 109 43.15 45.51 -32.08
N ASP A 110 43.34 44.74 -31.02
CA ASP A 110 44.71 44.48 -30.52
C ASP A 110 44.77 43.21 -29.68
N ASP A 111 45.83 42.45 -29.92
CA ASP A 111 46.17 41.14 -29.35
C ASP A 111 46.67 41.28 -27.90
N GLY A 112 46.33 40.32 -27.03
CA GLY A 112 46.96 40.23 -25.72
C GLY A 112 46.39 39.15 -24.82
N ASP A 113 47.04 37.99 -24.82
CA ASP A 113 46.95 36.95 -23.77
C ASP A 113 47.10 37.56 -22.37
N ASP A 114 46.12 37.36 -21.49
CA ASP A 114 46.39 37.22 -20.06
C ASP A 114 45.36 36.31 -19.37
N ASN A 115 45.88 35.50 -18.45
CA ASN A 115 45.18 34.45 -17.73
C ASN A 115 44.23 35.05 -16.69
N GLY A 116 42.95 34.69 -16.78
CA GLY A 116 41.97 34.84 -15.71
C GLY A 116 41.10 33.60 -15.68
N GLU A 117 41.37 32.70 -14.73
CA GLU A 117 40.41 31.69 -14.29
C GLU A 117 39.27 32.44 -13.58
N ASP A 118 38.24 32.82 -14.33
CA ASP A 118 36.96 33.22 -13.76
C ASP A 118 36.12 31.95 -13.58
N ASP A 119 36.10 31.46 -12.35
CA ASP A 119 35.14 30.49 -11.84
C ASP A 119 33.74 31.12 -11.83
N ASP A 120 33.01 31.02 -12.94
CA ASP A 120 31.57 31.28 -12.99
C ASP A 120 30.82 30.08 -12.35
N ASN A 121 30.77 30.07 -11.02
CA ASN A 121 29.78 29.30 -10.26
C ASN A 121 28.42 30.04 -10.32
N ASP A 122 27.68 29.85 -11.41
CA ASP A 122 26.26 30.19 -11.55
C ASP A 122 25.37 28.93 -11.40
N GLU A 123 25.70 28.00 -10.48
CA GLU A 123 24.91 26.78 -10.22
C GLU A 123 23.96 26.88 -9.00
N ASP A 124 23.91 28.01 -8.29
CA ASP A 124 23.23 28.07 -6.98
C ASP A 124 21.71 28.40 -7.02
N ASP A 125 21.12 28.74 -8.17
CA ASP A 125 19.70 29.20 -8.26
C ASP A 125 18.69 28.12 -8.71
N ASP A 126 19.17 26.93 -9.11
CA ASP A 126 18.34 25.83 -9.59
C ASP A 126 18.04 24.77 -8.51
N ASP A 127 18.83 24.71 -7.45
CA ASP A 127 18.62 23.76 -6.34
C ASP A 127 17.42 24.13 -5.46
N ASP A 128 17.22 25.42 -5.17
CA ASP A 128 16.13 25.89 -4.29
C ASP A 128 14.72 25.67 -4.90
N LYS A 129 14.57 25.82 -6.23
CA LYS A 129 13.30 25.60 -6.93
C LYS A 129 12.91 24.12 -6.97
N ASN A 130 13.91 23.25 -6.99
CA ASN A 130 13.72 21.80 -6.99
C ASN A 130 13.23 21.31 -5.62
N ASP A 131 13.65 21.95 -4.53
CA ASP A 131 13.30 21.55 -3.18
C ASP A 131 11.88 21.96 -2.77
N GLU A 132 11.39 23.11 -3.21
CA GLU A 132 10.00 23.51 -3.01
C GLU A 132 9.01 22.61 -3.78
N ALA A 133 9.34 22.17 -5.00
CA ALA A 133 8.50 21.25 -5.76
C ALA A 133 8.42 19.87 -5.09
N LYS A 134 9.56 19.34 -4.62
CA LYS A 134 9.62 18.10 -3.84
C LYS A 134 8.77 18.20 -2.56
N ASP A 135 8.78 19.34 -1.88
CA ASP A 135 7.95 19.57 -0.70
C ASP A 135 6.45 19.52 -1.01
N VAL A 136 6.00 20.10 -2.12
CA VAL A 136 4.58 20.00 -2.55
C VAL A 136 4.18 18.55 -2.81
N PHE A 137 4.99 17.80 -3.58
CA PHE A 137 4.71 16.38 -3.84
C PHE A 137 4.69 15.55 -2.56
N LEU A 138 5.61 15.81 -1.63
CA LEU A 138 5.65 15.12 -0.34
C LEU A 138 4.39 15.40 0.49
N LYS A 139 3.92 16.66 0.52
CA LYS A 139 2.68 17.03 1.23
C LYS A 139 1.46 16.35 0.60
N LEU A 140 1.36 16.34 -0.73
CA LEU A 140 0.27 15.65 -1.42
C LEU A 140 0.30 14.13 -1.15
N GLU A 141 1.48 13.51 -1.19
CA GLU A 141 1.65 12.10 -0.84
C GLU A 141 1.24 11.79 0.61
N VAL A 142 1.57 12.66 1.57
CA VAL A 142 1.14 12.51 2.96
C VAL A 142 -0.37 12.66 3.12
N ALA A 143 -1.01 13.54 2.35
CA ALA A 143 -2.46 13.66 2.33
C ALA A 143 -3.12 12.36 1.83
N ASP A 144 -2.63 11.80 0.72
CA ASP A 144 -3.10 10.51 0.20
C ASP A 144 -2.88 9.38 1.22
N ASP A 145 -1.72 9.35 1.88
CA ASP A 145 -1.44 8.37 2.92
C ASP A 145 -2.37 8.48 4.13
N LEU A 146 -2.71 9.71 4.55
CA LEU A 146 -3.67 9.95 5.64
C LEU A 146 -5.06 9.46 5.24
N ASP A 147 -5.51 9.74 4.03
CA ASP A 147 -6.80 9.26 3.52
C ASP A 147 -6.85 7.73 3.50
N ASP A 148 -5.84 7.07 2.91
CA ASP A 148 -5.77 5.62 2.83
C ASP A 148 -5.56 4.96 4.21
N TYR A 149 -4.79 5.57 5.11
CA TYR A 149 -4.53 5.05 6.46
C TYR A 149 -5.82 4.91 7.27
N TYR A 150 -6.71 5.89 7.16
CA TYR A 150 -7.98 5.91 7.87
C TYR A 150 -9.10 5.21 7.08
N THR A 151 -9.03 5.16 5.75
CA THR A 151 -10.08 4.51 4.95
C THR A 151 -9.85 3.00 4.81
N TYR A 152 -8.64 2.56 4.49
CA TYR A 152 -8.31 1.15 4.23
C TYR A 152 -7.22 0.58 5.16
N GLY A 153 -6.50 1.47 5.83
CA GLY A 153 -5.38 1.15 6.70
C GLY A 153 -5.77 0.80 8.13
N PRO A 154 -4.76 0.72 9.02
CA PRO A 154 -4.93 0.39 10.43
C PRO A 154 -5.46 1.56 11.27
N GLY A 155 -5.64 2.74 10.68
CA GLY A 155 -6.29 3.87 11.33
C GLY A 155 -7.73 3.57 11.74
N VAL A 156 -8.41 2.63 11.07
CA VAL A 156 -9.71 2.11 11.48
C VAL A 156 -9.58 0.62 11.82
N PRO A 157 -9.72 0.22 13.10
CA PRO A 157 -9.53 -1.16 13.54
C PRO A 157 -10.45 -2.18 12.85
N PHE A 158 -11.59 -1.75 12.33
CA PHE A 158 -12.52 -2.57 11.56
C PHE A 158 -11.92 -3.09 10.25
N ASN A 159 -10.99 -2.36 9.62
CA ASN A 159 -10.41 -2.72 8.32
C ASN A 159 -9.68 -4.07 8.33
N ARG A 160 -9.15 -4.49 9.48
CA ARG A 160 -8.53 -5.83 9.62
C ARG A 160 -9.51 -6.97 9.26
N HIS A 161 -10.81 -6.76 9.47
CA HIS A 161 -11.82 -7.78 9.20
C HIS A 161 -12.06 -7.98 7.70
N LEU A 162 -11.75 -6.99 6.87
CA LEU A 162 -11.89 -7.15 5.42
C LEU A 162 -10.79 -8.04 4.82
N GLY A 163 -9.68 -8.21 5.53
CA GLY A 163 -8.62 -9.14 5.13
C GLY A 163 -8.85 -10.60 5.55
N CYS A 164 -9.85 -10.92 6.40
CA CYS A 164 -10.01 -12.27 6.97
C CYS A 164 -10.06 -13.36 5.91
N LYS A 165 -10.88 -13.17 4.86
CA LYS A 165 -11.07 -14.19 3.81
C LYS A 165 -9.77 -14.48 3.06
N LEU A 166 -8.96 -13.45 2.82
CA LEU A 166 -7.66 -13.62 2.18
C LEU A 166 -6.65 -14.29 3.12
N GLY A 167 -6.68 -13.93 4.41
CA GLY A 167 -5.89 -14.59 5.45
C GLY A 167 -6.18 -16.08 5.59
N THR A 168 -7.46 -16.46 5.65
CA THR A 168 -7.89 -17.87 5.67
C THR A 168 -7.40 -18.61 4.45
N SER A 169 -7.59 -18.02 3.26
CA SER A 169 -7.13 -18.62 2.00
C SER A 169 -5.60 -18.76 1.93
N LEU A 170 -4.84 -17.83 2.51
CA LEU A 170 -3.38 -17.95 2.63
C LEU A 170 -3.01 -19.15 3.51
N VAL A 171 -3.64 -19.31 4.67
CA VAL A 171 -3.39 -20.45 5.57
C VAL A 171 -3.67 -21.77 4.88
N GLU A 172 -4.83 -21.90 4.25
CA GLU A 172 -5.18 -23.11 3.50
C GLU A 172 -4.18 -23.41 2.39
N THR A 173 -3.78 -22.39 1.62
CA THR A 173 -2.81 -22.54 0.52
C THR A 173 -1.45 -23.02 1.02
N VAL A 174 -0.95 -22.46 2.12
CA VAL A 174 0.35 -22.86 2.67
C VAL A 174 0.30 -24.27 3.26
N GLU A 175 -0.78 -24.63 3.96
CA GLU A 175 -0.97 -25.99 4.48
C GLU A 175 -1.02 -27.03 3.37
N MET A 176 -1.77 -26.75 2.30
CA MET A 176 -1.80 -27.63 1.11
C MET A 176 -0.40 -27.76 0.53
N ALA A 177 0.29 -26.65 0.26
CA ALA A 177 1.64 -26.67 -0.27
C ALA A 177 2.60 -27.49 0.61
N LEU A 178 2.58 -27.35 1.93
CA LEU A 178 3.48 -28.09 2.82
C LEU A 178 3.10 -29.58 3.00
N THR A 179 1.89 -30.00 2.63
CA THR A 179 1.41 -31.38 2.79
C THR A 179 1.40 -32.21 1.50
N GLU A 180 1.47 -31.57 0.33
CA GLU A 180 1.43 -32.20 -1.00
C GLU A 180 2.50 -33.28 -1.24
N ASP A 181 3.62 -33.31 -0.50
CA ASP A 181 4.64 -34.38 -0.62
C ASP A 181 4.24 -35.72 0.00
N LYS A 182 3.11 -35.82 0.72
CA LYS A 182 2.70 -37.07 1.41
C LYS A 182 1.78 -37.98 0.60
N THR A 183 1.26 -37.49 -0.52
CA THR A 183 0.41 -38.27 -1.42
C THR A 183 0.84 -37.94 -2.83
N GLY A 184 1.61 -38.83 -3.45
CA GLY A 184 1.81 -38.77 -4.90
C GLY A 184 0.43 -38.62 -5.56
N GLY A 185 0.21 -37.49 -6.24
CA GLY A 185 -1.03 -37.15 -6.91
C GLY A 185 -2.26 -37.10 -6.00
N ALA A 186 -2.47 -35.99 -5.28
CA ALA A 186 -3.80 -35.66 -4.76
C ALA A 186 -4.30 -34.38 -5.44
N SER A 187 -5.43 -34.56 -6.12
CA SER A 187 -6.06 -33.64 -7.08
C SER A 187 -6.39 -32.26 -6.51
N ALA A 188 -6.27 -31.24 -7.37
CA ALA A 188 -6.87 -29.93 -7.20
C ALA A 188 -8.37 -30.02 -6.83
N PRO A 189 -8.93 -29.01 -6.14
CA PRO A 189 -10.37 -28.97 -5.86
C PRO A 189 -11.14 -29.01 -7.19
N LYS A 190 -12.07 -29.97 -7.32
CA LYS A 190 -12.95 -30.10 -8.47
C LYS A 190 -13.67 -28.76 -8.69
N LYS A 191 -13.41 -28.10 -9.82
CA LYS A 191 -14.27 -27.02 -10.33
C LYS A 191 -15.70 -27.56 -10.43
N ASP A 192 -16.65 -26.80 -9.94
CA ASP A 192 -18.06 -26.99 -10.25
C ASP A 192 -18.22 -27.04 -11.78
N LYS A 193 -18.76 -28.15 -12.28
CA LYS A 193 -18.99 -28.35 -13.72
C LYS A 193 -20.04 -27.34 -14.19
N ASN A 194 -19.62 -26.36 -14.96
CA ASN A 194 -20.55 -25.59 -15.80
C ASN A 194 -20.89 -26.46 -17.02
N PRO A 195 -22.17 -26.75 -17.33
CA PRO A 195 -22.54 -27.58 -18.47
C PRO A 195 -22.45 -26.72 -19.74
N GLY A 196 -21.30 -26.75 -20.42
CA GLY A 196 -21.16 -26.06 -21.70
C GLY A 196 -19.78 -26.03 -22.35
N ALA A 197 -18.76 -26.71 -21.83
CA ALA A 197 -17.46 -26.79 -22.50
C ALA A 197 -17.40 -28.04 -23.39
N LEU A 198 -17.01 -27.83 -24.64
CA LEU A 198 -16.81 -28.82 -25.69
C LEU A 198 -15.71 -29.81 -25.29
N ASP A 199 -15.97 -31.09 -25.54
CA ASP A 199 -15.06 -32.20 -25.29
C ASP A 199 -13.83 -32.11 -26.21
N ASP A 200 -12.66 -31.88 -25.62
CA ASP A 200 -11.37 -32.22 -26.23
C ASP A 200 -10.67 -33.22 -25.29
N ASP A 201 -10.58 -34.47 -25.76
CA ASP A 201 -9.94 -35.63 -25.11
C ASP A 201 -8.41 -35.50 -25.12
N ASP A 202 -7.86 -34.65 -24.25
CA ASP A 202 -6.47 -34.76 -23.84
C ASP A 202 -6.43 -34.93 -22.31
N ASP A 203 -6.09 -36.15 -21.88
CA ASP A 203 -5.71 -36.49 -20.50
C ASP A 203 -4.43 -35.71 -20.12
N GLU A 204 -4.56 -34.40 -19.87
CA GLU A 204 -3.54 -33.66 -19.14
C GLU A 204 -3.55 -34.15 -17.68
N GLU A 205 -2.47 -34.81 -17.30
CA GLU A 205 -2.08 -34.99 -15.91
C GLU A 205 -2.13 -33.63 -15.21
N LEU A 206 -3.22 -33.35 -14.49
CA LEU A 206 -3.46 -32.08 -13.78
C LEU A 206 -2.29 -31.81 -12.84
N GLY A 207 -1.33 -31.01 -13.33
CA GLY A 207 -0.09 -30.71 -12.65
C GLY A 207 -0.33 -30.06 -11.28
N VAL A 208 0.57 -30.34 -10.35
CA VAL A 208 0.60 -29.69 -9.03
C VAL A 208 0.77 -28.18 -9.25
N SER A 209 -0.21 -27.38 -8.83
CA SER A 209 -0.15 -25.92 -8.96
C SER A 209 0.94 -25.36 -8.06
N ARG A 210 2.05 -24.90 -8.64
CA ARG A 210 3.19 -24.35 -7.90
C ARG A 210 3.03 -22.89 -7.49
N ALA A 211 1.98 -22.24 -7.97
CA ALA A 211 1.66 -20.85 -7.68
C ALA A 211 0.16 -20.64 -7.58
N VAL A 212 -0.26 -19.71 -6.74
CA VAL A 212 -1.63 -19.19 -6.67
C VAL A 212 -1.55 -17.68 -6.90
N LEU A 213 -2.08 -17.22 -8.03
CA LEU A 213 -2.05 -15.82 -8.42
C LEU A 213 -3.44 -15.20 -8.21
N LYS A 214 -3.48 -14.08 -7.50
CA LYS A 214 -4.71 -13.32 -7.23
C LYS A 214 -4.53 -11.88 -7.68
N PHE A 215 -5.52 -11.37 -8.42
CA PHE A 215 -5.54 -10.01 -8.91
C PHE A 215 -6.68 -9.26 -8.21
N GLY A 216 -6.36 -8.07 -7.71
CA GLY A 216 -7.29 -7.22 -6.97
C GLY A 216 -7.01 -5.75 -7.24
N HIS A 217 -7.63 -4.89 -6.45
CA HIS A 217 -7.37 -3.45 -6.45
C HIS A 217 -6.39 -3.07 -5.34
N SER A 218 -5.88 -1.84 -5.34
CA SER A 218 -4.96 -1.32 -4.30
C SER A 218 -5.52 -1.52 -2.89
N GLU A 219 -6.83 -1.32 -2.70
CA GLU A 219 -7.48 -1.49 -1.41
C GLU A 219 -7.39 -2.93 -0.90
N THR A 220 -7.24 -3.93 -1.79
CA THR A 220 -7.03 -5.32 -1.37
C THR A 220 -5.67 -5.49 -0.69
N ILE A 221 -4.62 -4.85 -1.23
CA ILE A 221 -3.28 -4.85 -0.64
C ILE A 221 -3.30 -4.07 0.68
N LEU A 222 -3.97 -2.92 0.73
CA LEU A 222 -4.08 -2.08 1.93
C LEU A 222 -4.79 -2.82 3.08
N LEU A 223 -5.99 -3.35 2.84
CA LEU A 223 -6.77 -4.09 3.83
C LEU A 223 -6.07 -5.38 4.27
N PHE A 224 -5.38 -6.07 3.35
CA PHE A 224 -4.64 -7.28 3.70
C PHE A 224 -3.36 -6.97 4.48
N SER A 225 -2.67 -5.88 4.17
CA SER A 225 -1.54 -5.38 4.96
C SER A 225 -1.98 -5.02 6.38
N THR A 226 -3.14 -4.37 6.52
CA THR A 226 -3.78 -4.09 7.81
C THR A 226 -4.10 -5.38 8.57
N PHE A 227 -4.68 -6.39 7.90
CA PHE A 227 -4.93 -7.70 8.51
C PHE A 227 -3.64 -8.40 8.96
N LEU A 228 -2.54 -8.26 8.22
CA LEU A 228 -1.24 -8.85 8.60
C LEU A 228 -0.50 -8.06 9.68
N GLY A 229 -0.99 -6.86 10.04
CA GLY A 229 -0.32 -5.96 10.98
C GLY A 229 0.93 -5.30 10.38
N LEU A 230 0.99 -5.15 9.05
CA LEU A 230 2.06 -4.43 8.37
C LEU A 230 1.83 -2.92 8.44
N TYR A 231 2.93 -2.16 8.34
CA TYR A 231 2.96 -0.69 8.30
C TYR A 231 2.32 0.00 9.52
N ASN A 232 2.33 -0.69 10.67
CA ASN A 232 1.91 -0.19 11.98
C ASN A 232 2.74 -0.83 13.11
N GLN A 233 3.94 -1.31 12.79
CA GLN A 233 4.78 -2.08 13.72
C GLN A 233 5.40 -1.20 14.81
N LYS A 234 5.66 0.08 14.52
CA LYS A 234 6.09 1.07 15.52
C LYS A 234 4.97 1.49 16.47
N GLY A 235 3.70 1.20 16.14
CA GLY A 235 2.53 1.57 16.94
C GLY A 235 2.31 3.08 17.05
N VAL A 236 2.84 3.85 16.09
CA VAL A 236 2.65 5.30 16.02
C VAL A 236 1.60 5.60 14.94
N PRO A 237 0.37 6.02 15.30
CA PRO A 237 -0.68 6.31 14.33
C PRO A 237 -0.29 7.50 13.45
N LEU A 238 -0.60 7.44 12.15
CA LEU A 238 -0.41 8.57 11.24
C LEU A 238 -1.45 9.65 11.56
N THR A 239 -1.02 10.88 11.88
CA THR A 239 -1.92 11.98 12.22
C THR A 239 -1.57 13.25 11.46
N ALA A 240 -2.51 14.19 11.39
CA ALA A 240 -2.36 15.48 10.72
C ALA A 240 -1.32 16.39 11.39
N ASN A 241 -0.94 16.14 12.64
CA ASN A 241 -0.10 17.04 13.43
C ASN A 241 1.32 16.50 13.68
N MET A 242 1.79 15.58 12.84
CA MET A 242 3.16 15.11 12.88
C MET A 242 4.15 16.17 12.35
N THR A 243 5.40 16.10 12.81
CA THR A 243 6.48 16.93 12.27
C THR A 243 6.90 16.45 10.88
N PRO A 244 7.56 17.29 10.07
CA PRO A 244 8.13 16.87 8.78
C PRO A 244 9.03 15.62 8.90
N GLU A 245 9.85 15.53 9.94
CA GLU A 245 10.72 14.37 10.19
C GLU A 245 9.91 13.12 10.50
N GLN A 246 8.80 13.24 11.23
CA GLN A 246 7.89 12.12 11.49
C GLN A 246 7.21 11.64 10.20
N TYR A 247 6.74 12.56 9.34
CA TYR A 247 6.20 12.19 8.04
C TYR A 247 7.25 11.52 7.15
N ALA A 248 8.48 12.01 7.12
CA ALA A 248 9.57 11.40 6.34
C ALA A 248 9.88 9.96 6.77
N ASN A 249 9.65 9.63 8.05
CA ASN A 249 9.97 8.32 8.64
C ASN A 249 8.73 7.43 8.92
N ARG A 250 7.56 7.82 8.40
CA ARG A 250 6.29 7.08 8.58
C ARG A 250 6.38 5.68 7.96
N GLU A 251 5.75 4.71 8.61
CA GLU A 251 5.70 3.34 8.09
C GLU A 251 4.63 3.18 7.00
N PHE A 252 3.49 3.82 7.19
CA PHE A 252 2.38 3.78 6.23
C PHE A 252 2.62 4.80 5.12
N ARG A 253 3.18 4.32 4.02
CA ARG A 253 3.47 5.08 2.80
C ARG A 253 3.00 4.31 1.57
N THR A 254 1.81 4.61 1.11
CA THR A 254 1.07 3.86 0.08
C THR A 254 1.80 3.85 -1.26
N SER A 255 2.48 4.94 -1.62
CA SER A 255 3.36 5.02 -2.80
C SER A 255 4.49 3.97 -2.79
N SER A 256 4.88 3.48 -1.62
CA SER A 256 5.94 2.48 -1.45
C SER A 256 5.42 1.04 -1.58
N PHE A 257 4.30 0.71 -0.94
CA PHE A 257 3.82 -0.67 -0.85
C PHE A 257 2.56 -0.99 -1.68
N SER A 258 1.84 0.03 -2.16
CA SER A 258 0.68 -0.11 -3.05
C SER A 258 0.71 0.82 -4.28
N PRO A 259 1.84 0.99 -5.01
CA PRO A 259 1.86 1.72 -6.28
C PRO A 259 1.05 0.99 -7.38
N PHE A 260 0.96 1.60 -8.57
CA PHE A 260 0.45 0.88 -9.75
C PHE A 260 1.26 -0.39 -10.00
N SER A 261 0.56 -1.50 -10.25
CA SER A 261 1.13 -2.86 -10.36
C SER A 261 1.82 -3.39 -9.10
N ALA A 262 1.44 -2.88 -7.92
CA ALA A 262 1.90 -3.44 -6.65
C ALA A 262 1.61 -4.93 -6.53
N ASN A 263 2.50 -5.65 -5.84
CA ASN A 263 2.38 -7.07 -5.60
C ASN A 263 2.78 -7.43 -4.16
N MET A 264 2.17 -8.51 -3.67
CA MET A 264 2.50 -9.13 -2.40
C MET A 264 2.62 -10.64 -2.60
N ALA A 265 3.82 -11.19 -2.39
CA ALA A 265 4.11 -12.60 -2.61
C ALA A 265 4.50 -13.29 -1.30
N PHE A 266 3.94 -14.48 -1.11
CA PHE A 266 4.32 -15.39 -0.03
C PHE A 266 5.04 -16.58 -0.64
N GLU A 267 6.35 -16.65 -0.43
CA GLU A 267 7.16 -17.77 -0.87
C GLU A 267 7.19 -18.84 0.22
N ILE A 268 6.96 -20.09 -0.19
CA ILE A 268 6.87 -21.23 0.71
C ILE A 268 8.07 -22.15 0.43
N TYR A 269 8.89 -22.35 1.45
CA TYR A 269 10.07 -23.20 1.39
C TYR A 269 9.81 -24.49 2.14
N ARG A 270 9.83 -25.60 1.41
CA ARG A 270 9.70 -26.94 1.99
C ARG A 270 11.06 -27.39 2.55
N PRO A 271 11.09 -28.08 3.68
CA PRO A 271 12.31 -28.72 4.15
C PRO A 271 12.65 -29.83 3.17
N THR A 272 13.86 -29.84 2.62
CA THR A 272 14.35 -31.03 1.91
C THR A 272 14.45 -32.16 2.92
N THR A 273 13.69 -33.24 2.72
CA THR A 273 13.92 -34.47 3.48
C THR A 273 15.39 -34.83 3.29
N ALA A 274 16.20 -34.73 4.34
CA ALA A 274 17.57 -35.18 4.28
C ALA A 274 17.53 -36.67 3.94
N THR A 275 17.77 -37.02 2.68
CA THR A 275 18.31 -38.33 2.31
C THR A 275 19.61 -38.42 3.05
N SER A 276 19.54 -38.96 4.26
CA SER A 276 20.67 -39.02 5.17
C SER A 276 21.83 -39.68 4.42
N PRO A 277 22.98 -39.01 4.19
CA PRO A 277 24.19 -39.75 3.93
C PRO A 277 24.35 -40.67 5.14
N LYS A 278 24.60 -41.96 4.92
CA LYS A 278 24.88 -42.94 5.97
C LYS A 278 26.16 -42.52 6.72
N MET A 279 26.08 -41.49 7.55
CA MET A 279 27.18 -41.04 8.39
C MET A 279 27.16 -41.91 9.63
N ARG A 280 28.25 -42.68 9.78
CA ARG A 280 28.44 -43.72 10.79
C ARG A 280 28.12 -43.17 12.17
N ARG A 281 27.15 -43.79 12.86
CA ARG A 281 26.83 -43.59 14.28
C ARG A 281 28.12 -43.53 15.10
N ARG A 282 28.45 -42.36 15.64
CA ARG A 282 29.29 -42.24 16.83
C ARG A 282 28.33 -42.04 18.01
N GLN A 283 28.18 -43.08 18.83
CA GLN A 283 27.32 -43.07 20.02
C GLN A 283 27.85 -42.04 21.02
N GLY A 284 27.00 -41.09 21.46
CA GLY A 284 27.34 -40.21 22.59
C GLY A 284 26.81 -38.77 22.59
N ALA A 285 25.65 -38.46 21.99
CA ALA A 285 25.02 -37.14 22.13
C ALA A 285 23.65 -37.24 22.85
N PRO A 286 23.33 -36.36 23.83
CA PRO A 286 22.03 -36.33 24.51
C PRO A 286 20.92 -35.73 23.63
N ALA A 287 19.70 -35.89 24.14
CA ALA A 287 18.39 -35.81 23.50
C ALA A 287 17.98 -34.50 22.77
N ALA A 288 17.00 -34.70 21.89
CA ALA A 288 16.06 -33.75 21.30
C ALA A 288 16.68 -32.64 20.43
N THR A 289 17.03 -33.00 19.19
CA THR A 289 16.95 -32.04 18.08
C THR A 289 15.54 -31.43 18.05
N PRO A 290 15.40 -30.09 17.93
CA PRO A 290 14.11 -29.49 17.58
C PRO A 290 13.56 -30.21 16.36
N ALA A 291 12.27 -30.52 16.36
CA ALA A 291 11.62 -31.03 15.15
C ALA A 291 11.95 -30.06 14.01
N ALA A 292 12.46 -30.59 12.89
CA ALA A 292 12.79 -29.76 11.73
C ALA A 292 11.58 -28.86 11.38
N PRO A 293 11.79 -27.57 11.04
CA PRO A 293 10.69 -26.67 10.72
C PRO A 293 9.84 -27.31 9.63
N GLN A 294 8.52 -27.32 9.79
CA GLN A 294 7.60 -27.99 8.86
C GLN A 294 7.46 -27.24 7.51
N GLY A 295 8.11 -26.07 7.41
CA GLY A 295 8.15 -25.17 6.26
C GLY A 295 8.59 -23.78 6.72
N LEU A 296 9.23 -23.02 5.83
CA LEU A 296 9.49 -21.60 6.04
C LEU A 296 8.63 -20.78 5.08
N ILE A 297 8.25 -19.59 5.50
CA ILE A 297 7.54 -18.61 4.68
C ILE A 297 8.34 -17.31 4.63
N ARG A 298 8.38 -16.67 3.47
CA ARG A 298 8.93 -15.33 3.27
C ARG A 298 7.90 -14.45 2.59
N LEU A 299 7.74 -13.23 3.09
CA LEU A 299 6.90 -12.20 2.49
C LEU A 299 7.77 -11.28 1.64
N LEU A 300 7.36 -11.07 0.38
CA LEU A 300 7.85 -10.00 -0.47
C LEU A 300 6.70 -9.01 -0.71
N VAL A 301 6.99 -7.72 -0.58
CA VAL A 301 6.08 -6.65 -1.02
C VAL A 301 6.83 -5.82 -2.05
N ASN A 302 6.28 -5.74 -3.26
CA ASN A 302 6.96 -5.16 -4.42
C ASN A 302 8.38 -5.72 -4.57
N GLU A 303 8.48 -7.06 -4.55
CA GLU A 303 9.73 -7.82 -4.67
C GLU A 303 10.77 -7.58 -3.56
N VAL A 304 10.46 -6.74 -2.57
CA VAL A 304 11.35 -6.45 -1.43
C VAL A 304 10.98 -7.34 -0.24
N PRO A 305 11.94 -8.09 0.35
CA PRO A 305 11.68 -8.90 1.53
C PRO A 305 11.23 -8.06 2.73
N MET A 306 10.13 -8.49 3.35
CA MET A 306 9.57 -7.86 4.53
C MET A 306 9.57 -8.82 5.71
N VAL A 307 9.91 -8.30 6.89
CA VAL A 307 9.81 -9.06 8.14
C VAL A 307 8.34 -9.18 8.52
N LEU A 308 7.86 -10.43 8.62
CA LEU A 308 6.51 -10.71 9.10
C LEU A 308 6.41 -10.36 10.60
N PRO A 309 5.39 -9.58 11.03
CA PRO A 309 5.16 -9.30 12.44
C PRO A 309 5.10 -10.58 13.27
N GLY A 310 5.72 -10.57 14.45
CA GLY A 310 5.76 -11.75 15.33
C GLY A 310 6.76 -12.85 14.94
N CYS A 311 7.51 -12.70 13.84
CA CYS A 311 8.54 -13.65 13.38
C CYS A 311 9.99 -13.27 13.74
N GLY A 312 10.18 -12.31 14.66
CA GLY A 312 11.50 -11.82 15.06
C GLY A 312 12.09 -10.85 14.03
N SER A 313 13.39 -10.94 13.76
CA SER A 313 14.11 -10.10 12.79
C SER A 313 14.47 -10.81 11.47
N SER A 314 14.05 -12.06 11.31
CA SER A 314 14.33 -12.87 10.12
C SER A 314 13.30 -12.62 9.03
N TYR A 315 13.74 -12.52 7.77
CA TYR A 315 12.84 -12.53 6.60
C TYR A 315 12.19 -13.89 6.35
N PHE A 316 12.77 -14.96 6.89
CA PHE A 316 12.18 -16.30 6.87
C PHE A 316 11.52 -16.59 8.21
N CYS A 317 10.23 -16.90 8.18
CA CYS A 317 9.48 -17.29 9.36
C CYS A 317 9.13 -18.77 9.31
N GLU A 318 9.26 -19.48 10.44
CA GLU A 318 8.73 -20.83 10.54
C GLU A 318 7.21 -20.80 10.38
N TRP A 319 6.68 -21.69 9.54
CA TRP A 319 5.23 -21.74 9.28
C TRP A 319 4.42 -21.93 10.57
N SER A 320 4.89 -22.78 11.49
CA SER A 320 4.26 -23.00 12.79
C SER A 320 4.17 -21.72 13.64
N THR A 321 5.15 -20.84 13.54
CA THR A 321 5.20 -19.55 14.23
C THR A 321 4.28 -18.56 13.55
N PHE A 322 4.39 -18.41 12.23
CA PHE A 322 3.54 -17.49 11.48
C PHE A 322 2.06 -17.86 11.57
N LYS A 323 1.73 -19.17 11.55
CA LYS A 323 0.36 -19.64 11.76
C LYS A 323 -0.20 -19.22 13.12
N LYS A 324 0.60 -19.23 14.19
CA LYS A 324 0.17 -18.72 15.50
C LYS A 324 -0.05 -17.21 15.47
N VAL A 325 0.80 -16.46 14.79
CA VAL A 325 0.59 -15.01 14.58
C VAL A 325 -0.72 -14.79 13.87
N LEU A 326 -0.96 -15.46 12.73
CA LEU A 326 -2.21 -15.35 11.98
C LEU A 326 -3.42 -15.74 12.82
N GLN A 327 -3.34 -16.76 13.67
CA GLN A 327 -4.42 -17.14 14.58
C GLN A 327 -4.73 -16.08 15.64
N LEU A 328 -3.70 -15.40 16.15
CA LEU A 328 -3.85 -14.30 17.10
C LEU A 328 -4.45 -13.08 16.41
N THR A 329 -3.93 -12.70 15.24
CA THR A 329 -4.43 -11.58 14.46
C THR A 329 -5.83 -11.84 13.91
N SER A 330 -6.15 -13.11 13.61
CA SER A 330 -7.48 -13.53 13.19
C SER A 330 -8.45 -13.75 14.37
N SER A 331 -8.03 -13.55 15.62
CA SER A 331 -8.90 -13.75 16.78
C SER A 331 -10.07 -12.76 16.72
N GLY A 332 -11.28 -13.30 16.52
CA GLY A 332 -12.49 -12.53 16.28
C GLY A 332 -12.56 -11.84 14.91
N CYS A 333 -11.76 -12.31 13.94
CA CYS A 333 -11.85 -11.92 12.53
C CYS A 333 -13.04 -12.64 11.90
N ASP A 334 -14.13 -11.92 11.65
CA ASP A 334 -15.37 -12.48 11.12
C ASP A 334 -15.91 -11.61 10.00
N PHE A 335 -15.43 -11.82 8.78
CA PHE A 335 -15.90 -11.06 7.62
C PHE A 335 -17.42 -11.18 7.47
N ASP A 336 -17.96 -12.41 7.48
CA ASP A 336 -19.37 -12.62 7.18
C ASP A 336 -20.26 -11.99 8.25
N GLY A 337 -19.96 -12.20 9.54
CA GLY A 337 -20.69 -11.60 10.64
C GLY A 337 -20.50 -10.08 10.73
N CYS A 338 -19.29 -9.56 10.54
CA CYS A 338 -19.02 -8.12 10.55
C CYS A 338 -19.70 -7.40 9.38
N CYS A 339 -19.87 -8.05 8.24
CA CYS A 339 -20.42 -7.46 7.02
C CYS A 339 -21.93 -7.67 6.84
N THR A 340 -22.61 -8.29 7.81
CA THR A 340 -24.08 -8.25 7.82
C THR A 340 -24.59 -6.83 8.15
N SER A 341 -25.65 -6.38 7.47
CA SER A 341 -26.29 -5.08 7.77
C SER A 341 -26.87 -5.08 9.20
N LEU A 342 -26.94 -3.90 9.83
CA LEU A 342 -27.55 -3.68 11.15
C LEU A 342 -29.06 -4.00 11.23
N THR A 343 -29.67 -4.54 10.17
CA THR A 343 -31.08 -4.92 10.14
C THR A 343 -31.29 -6.43 9.98
N LYS A 344 -31.40 -7.13 11.11
CA LYS A 344 -32.48 -8.06 11.52
C LYS A 344 -31.95 -9.25 12.33
N PRO A 345 -32.49 -9.52 13.54
CA PRO A 345 -32.19 -10.75 14.26
C PRO A 345 -32.94 -11.91 13.61
N ALA A 346 -32.24 -12.95 13.17
CA ALA A 346 -32.86 -14.20 12.72
C ALA A 346 -32.14 -15.42 13.33
N SER A 347 -32.89 -16.03 14.25
CA SER A 347 -32.93 -17.43 14.70
C SER A 347 -31.82 -18.42 14.34
N ALA A 348 -31.34 -19.10 15.38
CA ALA A 348 -30.46 -20.27 15.36
C ALA A 348 -31.02 -21.49 14.60
N SER A 349 -30.14 -22.28 14.00
CA SER A 349 -30.35 -23.72 13.74
C SER A 349 -29.03 -24.52 13.76
N ALA A 350 -29.14 -25.84 13.88
CA ALA A 350 -28.30 -26.78 14.66
C ALA A 350 -27.24 -27.58 13.82
N PRO A 351 -26.44 -28.50 14.43
CA PRO A 351 -25.03 -28.77 14.05
C PRO A 351 -24.78 -30.02 13.16
N GLY A 352 -23.58 -30.09 12.55
CA GLY A 352 -23.07 -31.27 11.86
C GLY A 352 -21.54 -31.38 11.68
N SER A 353 -20.98 -32.49 12.17
CA SER A 353 -19.66 -33.11 11.92
C SER A 353 -18.41 -32.59 12.66
N GLU A 354 -17.75 -33.53 13.35
CA GLU A 354 -16.90 -33.32 14.54
C GLU A 354 -15.40 -33.06 14.28
N ALA A 355 -14.96 -32.97 13.02
CA ALA A 355 -13.57 -32.61 12.68
C ALA A 355 -13.43 -31.17 12.14
N LYS A 356 -14.50 -30.62 11.55
CA LYS A 356 -14.63 -29.21 11.16
C LYS A 356 -14.86 -28.31 12.39
N ALA A 357 -15.45 -28.91 13.43
CA ALA A 357 -15.92 -28.23 14.63
C ALA A 357 -14.79 -27.66 15.51
N ALA A 358 -13.59 -28.24 15.56
CA ALA A 358 -12.55 -27.74 16.46
C ALA A 358 -11.89 -26.44 15.98
N PHE A 359 -11.73 -26.26 14.65
CA PHE A 359 -11.22 -25.02 14.07
C PHE A 359 -12.33 -23.96 13.95
N LEU A 360 -13.55 -24.36 13.57
CA LEU A 360 -14.71 -23.46 13.56
C LEU A 360 -15.17 -23.05 14.97
N ALA A 361 -15.05 -23.87 16.00
CA ALA A 361 -15.46 -23.50 17.37
C ALA A 361 -14.51 -22.53 18.06
N ALA A 362 -13.24 -22.44 17.62
CA ALA A 362 -12.35 -21.34 18.00
C ALA A 362 -12.73 -20.02 17.29
N PHE A 363 -13.47 -20.10 16.17
CA PHE A 363 -14.01 -18.99 15.40
C PHE A 363 -15.45 -18.58 15.83
N GLU A 364 -16.29 -19.53 16.24
CA GLU A 364 -17.72 -19.36 16.55
C GLU A 364 -18.01 -19.23 18.05
N LYS A 365 -17.01 -18.92 18.88
CA LYS A 365 -17.31 -18.49 20.24
C LYS A 365 -17.91 -17.09 20.15
N ARG A 366 -19.26 -17.03 20.12
CA ARG A 366 -20.06 -15.81 20.24
C ARG A 366 -19.50 -14.91 21.34
N ALA A 367 -18.71 -13.93 20.93
CA ALA A 367 -18.40 -12.75 21.70
C ALA A 367 -19.26 -11.62 21.11
N GLU A 368 -20.01 -10.93 21.97
CA GLU A 368 -20.54 -9.60 21.66
C GLU A 368 -19.42 -8.70 21.09
N PRO A 369 -19.77 -7.75 20.20
CA PRO A 369 -19.34 -7.79 18.81
C PRO A 369 -17.91 -7.29 18.64
N VAL A 370 -17.02 -8.18 18.21
CA VAL A 370 -15.61 -7.86 17.86
C VAL A 370 -15.52 -6.86 16.68
N CYS A 371 -16.64 -6.64 15.99
CA CYS A 371 -16.79 -5.71 14.88
C CYS A 371 -17.20 -4.28 15.30
N LEU A 372 -17.31 -3.96 16.61
CA LEU A 372 -17.81 -2.64 17.07
C LEU A 372 -16.85 -1.48 16.90
N SER A 373 -15.53 -1.73 16.94
CA SER A 373 -14.54 -0.66 16.88
C SER A 373 -14.34 -0.20 15.43
N VAL A 374 -15.23 0.69 15.01
CA VAL A 374 -15.15 1.46 13.76
C VAL A 374 -14.57 2.86 14.00
N GLU A 375 -14.37 3.23 15.27
CA GLU A 375 -13.78 4.50 15.64
C GLU A 375 -12.31 4.56 15.21
N PRO A 376 -11.91 5.62 14.49
CA PRO A 376 -10.52 5.83 14.13
C PRO A 376 -9.60 5.96 15.35
N VAL A 377 -8.39 5.42 15.24
CA VAL A 377 -7.33 5.59 16.24
C VAL A 377 -6.84 7.05 16.18
N ALA A 378 -6.95 7.76 17.30
CA ALA A 378 -6.58 9.16 17.43
C ALA A 378 -5.08 9.36 17.66
#